data_AF-D9R384-F1
#
_entry.id   AF-D9R384-F1
#
_cell.length_a   1.000
_cell.length_b   1.000
_cell.length_c   1.000
_cell.angle_alpha   90.00
_cell.angle_beta   90.00
_cell.angle_gamma   90.00
#
_symmetry.space_group_name_H-M   'P 1'
#
loop_
_entity.id
_entity.type
_entity.pdbx_description
1 polymer ?
#
loop_
_entity_poly.entity_id
_entity_poly.type
_entity_poly.pdbx_seq_one_letter_code
_entity_poly.pdbx_strand_id
1 'polypeptide(L)'
;MEDMKDMKAPGLEALEKTVEISEFKWYIFDILNEGMEQDGIEKSKFSLNQEEPDAVSFIIRDGALIVCGKGGEASIHHHNFYHAVCDFFNRIYENEEKAEAAVTRFLVRTLDLPGLMKIPSRSMLKDQICRCRKEINALEEKIKNEPGKTDEAMLSLKRIYVKGLKEKIEKYYGESL
;
A
#
# COMPACT_ATOMS: atom_id res chain seq x y z
N MET A 1 14.30 -7.64 40.82
CA MET A 1 13.06 -7.41 40.05
C MET A 1 13.45 -6.57 38.86
N GLU A 2 13.40 -7.16 37.68
CA GLU A 2 13.68 -6.47 36.42
C GLU A 2 12.52 -5.52 36.13
N ASP A 3 12.79 -4.22 36.20
CA ASP A 3 11.87 -3.20 35.69
C ASP A 3 11.89 -3.26 34.16
N MET A 4 10.91 -3.98 33.65
CA MET A 4 10.58 -4.09 32.25
C MET A 4 10.23 -2.68 31.74
N LYS A 5 11.21 -1.98 31.14
CA LYS A 5 10.98 -0.74 30.41
C LYS A 5 9.90 -1.00 29.38
N ASP A 6 8.75 -0.34 29.55
CA ASP A 6 7.73 -0.19 28.53
C ASP A 6 8.41 0.20 27.21
N MET A 7 8.55 -0.78 26.32
CA MET A 7 8.85 -0.52 24.92
C MET A 7 7.62 0.17 24.34
N LYS A 8 7.58 1.51 24.46
CA LYS A 8 6.72 2.34 23.63
C LYS A 8 6.99 1.92 22.19
N ALA A 9 6.03 1.21 21.61
CA ALA A 9 6.06 0.90 20.19
C ALA A 9 6.30 2.22 19.45
N PRO A 10 7.30 2.30 18.55
CA PRO A 10 7.52 3.51 17.78
C PRO A 10 6.30 3.69 16.88
N GLY A 11 5.38 4.59 17.28
CA GLY A 11 4.16 4.91 16.56
C GLY A 11 4.46 5.51 15.19
N LEU A 12 3.43 5.67 14.34
CA LEU A 12 3.53 6.18 12.96
C LEU A 12 4.46 7.42 12.81
N GLU A 13 4.69 8.23 13.85
CA GLU A 13 5.64 9.35 13.89
C GLU A 13 7.10 8.98 13.57
N ALA A 14 7.61 7.86 14.11
CA ALA A 14 8.97 7.38 13.81
C ALA A 14 9.09 6.87 12.37
N LEU A 15 7.94 6.56 11.81
CA LEU A 15 7.68 5.84 10.59
C LEU A 15 7.51 6.85 9.43
N GLU A 16 6.86 8.00 9.62
CA GLU A 16 6.76 9.08 8.62
C GLU A 16 8.09 9.74 8.23
N LYS A 17 9.14 9.60 9.05
CA LYS A 17 10.49 10.10 8.75
C LYS A 17 11.28 9.17 7.82
N THR A 18 10.76 7.99 7.48
CA THR A 18 11.38 7.07 6.53
C THR A 18 10.69 7.13 5.16
N VAL A 19 11.48 7.07 4.09
CA VAL A 19 11.01 7.14 2.68
C VAL A 19 9.94 6.08 2.38
N GLU A 20 10.02 4.92 3.04
CA GLU A 20 9.08 3.79 2.88
C GLU A 20 7.64 4.11 3.34
N ILE A 21 7.42 5.15 4.14
CA ILE A 21 6.06 5.54 4.61
C ILE A 21 5.49 6.74 3.88
N SER A 22 6.32 7.56 3.24
CA SER A 22 5.85 8.40 2.14
C SER A 22 5.17 7.54 1.08
N GLU A 23 5.78 6.42 0.68
CA GLU A 23 5.20 5.50 -0.31
C GLU A 23 3.92 4.82 0.20
N PHE A 24 3.87 4.40 1.47
CA PHE A 24 2.65 3.85 2.06
C PHE A 24 1.49 4.85 2.07
N LYS A 25 1.76 6.09 2.51
CA LYS A 25 0.79 7.17 2.52
C LYS A 25 0.21 7.42 1.11
N TRP A 26 1.06 7.52 0.10
CA TRP A 26 0.62 7.70 -1.28
C TRP A 26 -0.17 6.50 -1.80
N TYR A 27 0.26 5.28 -1.48
CA TYR A 27 -0.49 4.08 -1.85
C TYR A 27 -1.90 4.04 -1.24
N ILE A 28 -2.03 4.41 0.04
CA ILE A 28 -3.35 4.56 0.67
C ILE A 28 -4.19 5.60 -0.07
N PHE A 29 -3.61 6.75 -0.41
CA PHE A 29 -4.32 7.80 -1.13
C PHE A 29 -4.75 7.35 -2.52
N ASP A 30 -3.91 6.57 -3.23
CA ASP A 30 -4.25 6.00 -4.52
C ASP A 30 -5.46 5.06 -4.40
N ILE A 31 -5.49 4.16 -3.40
CA ILE A 31 -6.65 3.27 -3.19
C ILE A 31 -7.92 4.06 -2.89
N LEU A 32 -7.85 5.04 -1.97
CA LEU A 32 -9.00 5.87 -1.62
C LEU A 32 -9.50 6.60 -2.88
N ASN A 33 -8.57 7.17 -3.64
CA ASN A 33 -8.87 7.92 -4.84
C ASN A 33 -9.50 7.05 -5.94
N GLU A 34 -8.93 5.88 -6.21
CA GLU A 34 -9.48 4.88 -7.14
C GLU A 34 -10.90 4.48 -6.74
N GLY A 35 -11.12 4.24 -5.44
CA GLY A 35 -12.45 3.90 -4.90
C GLY A 35 -13.48 5.00 -5.13
N MET A 36 -13.09 6.26 -4.94
CA MET A 36 -13.95 7.43 -5.19
C MET A 36 -14.28 7.61 -6.67
N GLU A 37 -13.29 7.44 -7.55
CA GLU A 37 -13.47 7.52 -9.00
C GLU A 37 -14.40 6.43 -9.51
N GLN A 38 -14.26 5.19 -9.02
CA GLN A 38 -15.14 4.07 -9.36
C GLN A 38 -16.60 4.33 -8.99
N ASP A 39 -16.84 5.01 -7.87
CA ASP A 39 -18.19 5.32 -7.39
C ASP A 39 -18.74 6.64 -7.98
N GLY A 40 -17.98 7.33 -8.83
CA GLY A 40 -18.39 8.59 -9.45
C GLY A 40 -18.46 9.76 -8.47
N ILE A 41 -17.68 9.72 -7.38
CA ILE A 41 -17.59 10.82 -6.42
C ILE A 41 -16.73 11.94 -7.01
N GLU A 42 -17.29 13.15 -7.05
CA GLU A 42 -16.60 14.34 -7.55
C GLU A 42 -15.39 14.69 -6.68
N LYS A 43 -14.28 15.07 -7.32
CA LYS A 43 -13.02 15.48 -6.65
C LYS A 43 -13.19 16.68 -5.72
N SER A 44 -14.22 17.50 -5.92
CA SER A 44 -14.55 18.62 -5.04
C SER A 44 -15.14 18.19 -3.69
N LYS A 45 -15.61 16.95 -3.57
CA LYS A 45 -16.28 16.44 -2.36
C LYS A 45 -15.32 15.81 -1.36
N PHE A 46 -14.09 15.53 -1.76
CA PHE A 46 -13.09 14.94 -0.89
C PHE A 46 -11.70 15.52 -1.14
N SER A 47 -10.88 15.51 -0.09
CA SER A 47 -9.48 15.89 -0.16
C SER A 47 -8.62 14.84 0.52
N LEU A 48 -7.43 14.62 -0.01
CA LEU A 48 -6.41 13.76 0.58
C LEU A 48 -5.20 14.64 0.91
N ASN A 49 -4.53 14.37 2.02
CA ASN A 49 -3.31 15.04 2.49
C ASN A 49 -3.45 16.47 3.05
N GLN A 50 -4.51 17.19 2.68
CA GLN A 50 -4.77 18.53 3.16
C GLN A 50 -6.23 18.72 3.52
N GLU A 51 -6.48 19.63 4.45
CA GLU A 51 -7.82 20.02 4.83
C GLU A 51 -8.41 20.96 3.78
N GLU A 52 -9.63 20.67 3.35
CA GLU A 52 -10.40 21.50 2.44
C GLU A 52 -11.76 21.83 3.09
N PRO A 53 -12.12 23.12 3.29
CA PRO A 53 -13.30 23.51 4.07
C PRO A 53 -14.63 22.92 3.60
N ASP A 54 -14.77 22.72 2.29
CA ASP A 54 -16.01 22.28 1.65
C ASP A 54 -16.01 20.79 1.28
N ALA A 55 -14.99 20.03 1.72
CA ALA A 55 -14.80 18.64 1.38
C ALA A 55 -14.48 17.77 2.60
N VAL A 56 -14.80 16.48 2.52
CA VAL A 56 -14.33 15.53 3.53
C VAL A 56 -12.85 15.26 3.29
N SER A 57 -12.01 15.52 4.29
CA SER A 57 -10.57 15.41 4.15
C SER A 57 -10.02 14.20 4.90
N PHE A 58 -9.18 13.39 4.26
CA PHE A 58 -8.41 12.31 4.90
C PHE A 58 -6.93 12.67 4.93
N ILE A 59 -6.37 12.83 6.12
CA ILE A 59 -5.02 13.35 6.32
C ILE A 59 -4.21 12.36 7.16
N ILE A 60 -3.01 12.04 6.68
CA ILE A 60 -1.99 11.30 7.44
C ILE A 60 -0.84 12.27 7.67
N ARG A 61 -0.64 12.68 8.93
CA ARG A 61 0.38 13.68 9.29
C ARG A 61 0.81 13.52 10.75
N ASP A 62 2.10 13.63 11.00
CA ASP A 62 2.74 13.57 12.31
C ASP A 62 2.30 12.32 13.10
N GLY A 63 2.19 11.20 12.39
CA GLY A 63 1.75 9.91 12.88
C GLY A 63 0.29 9.84 13.32
N ALA A 64 -0.50 10.87 13.02
CA ALA A 64 -1.94 10.92 13.23
C ALA A 64 -2.71 10.65 11.94
N LEU A 65 -3.86 10.00 12.10
CA LEU A 65 -4.87 9.86 11.06
C LEU A 65 -6.00 10.81 11.40
N ILE A 66 -6.30 11.73 10.50
CA ILE A 66 -7.24 12.83 10.76
C ILE A 66 -8.30 12.80 9.66
N VAL A 67 -9.57 12.82 10.09
CA VAL A 67 -10.71 12.97 9.19
C VAL A 67 -11.43 14.27 9.52
N CYS A 68 -11.49 15.17 8.55
CA CYS A 68 -12.26 16.41 8.65
C CYS A 68 -13.52 16.28 7.81
N GLY A 69 -14.65 16.74 8.34
CA GLY A 69 -15.91 16.76 7.59
C GLY A 69 -16.11 18.06 6.80
N LYS A 70 -17.13 18.08 5.94
CA LYS A 70 -17.49 19.26 5.14
C LYS A 70 -18.10 20.36 6.01
N GLY A 71 -17.88 21.63 5.65
CA GLY A 71 -18.60 22.76 6.23
C GLY A 71 -18.30 23.03 7.71
N GLY A 72 -17.10 22.69 8.19
CA GLY A 72 -16.68 22.92 9.57
C GLY A 72 -17.13 21.84 10.56
N GLU A 73 -17.57 20.68 10.06
CA GLU A 73 -17.72 19.48 10.90
C GLU A 73 -16.42 19.15 11.65
N ALA A 74 -16.56 18.65 12.89
CA ALA A 74 -15.42 18.40 13.76
C ALA A 74 -14.39 17.45 13.12
N SER A 75 -13.13 17.86 13.22
CA SER A 75 -11.98 17.01 12.92
C SER A 75 -11.85 15.93 13.98
N ILE A 76 -11.73 14.67 13.55
CA ILE A 76 -11.55 13.52 14.45
C ILE A 76 -10.18 12.92 14.20
N HIS A 77 -9.43 12.76 15.29
CA HIS A 77 -8.15 12.08 15.31
C HIS A 77 -8.36 10.59 15.62
N HIS A 78 -7.77 9.75 14.79
CA HIS A 78 -7.85 8.30 14.91
C HIS A 78 -6.46 7.73 15.15
N HIS A 79 -6.38 6.77 16.08
CA HIS A 79 -5.18 5.96 16.30
C HIS A 79 -5.18 4.68 15.45
N ASN A 80 -6.32 4.36 14.82
CA ASN A 80 -6.52 3.15 14.03
C ASN A 80 -6.96 3.52 12.61
N PHE A 81 -6.23 2.98 11.64
CA PHE A 81 -6.49 3.15 10.21
C PHE A 81 -7.87 2.66 9.78
N TYR A 82 -8.33 1.54 10.32
CA TYR A 82 -9.68 1.04 10.06
C TYR A 82 -10.75 2.05 10.48
N HIS A 83 -10.63 2.63 11.68
CA HIS A 83 -11.60 3.61 12.18
C HIS A 83 -11.59 4.91 11.36
N ALA A 84 -10.40 5.38 10.98
CA ALA A 84 -10.27 6.56 10.12
C ALA A 84 -10.95 6.35 8.76
N VAL A 85 -10.75 5.17 8.15
CA VAL A 85 -11.33 4.84 6.85
C VAL A 85 -12.86 4.70 6.93
N CYS A 86 -13.38 4.07 7.97
CA CYS A 86 -14.82 4.00 8.20
C CYS A 86 -15.43 5.40 8.38
N ASP A 87 -14.81 6.26 9.20
CA ASP A 87 -15.27 7.64 9.41
C ASP A 87 -15.28 8.43 8.10
N PHE A 88 -14.20 8.33 7.32
CA PHE A 88 -14.09 9.00 6.02
C PHE A 88 -15.17 8.58 5.04
N PHE A 89 -15.37 7.27 4.84
CA PHE A 89 -16.40 6.79 3.93
C PHE A 89 -17.81 7.10 4.43
N ASN A 90 -18.08 7.02 5.73
CA ASN A 90 -19.38 7.40 6.28
C ASN A 90 -19.71 8.88 6.07
N ARG A 91 -18.71 9.76 6.04
CA ARG A 91 -18.92 11.20 5.74
C ARG A 91 -19.08 11.49 4.26
N ILE A 92 -18.52 10.65 3.40
CA ILE A 92 -18.64 10.77 1.94
C ILE A 92 -19.97 10.20 1.46
N TYR A 93 -20.34 9.00 1.92
CA TYR A 93 -21.51 8.30 1.46
C TYR A 93 -22.67 8.51 2.43
N GLU A 94 -23.74 9.12 1.94
CA GLU A 94 -24.98 9.33 2.71
C GLU A 94 -25.77 8.03 2.96
N ASN A 95 -25.35 6.92 2.34
CA ASN A 95 -25.98 5.60 2.44
C ASN A 95 -25.03 4.61 3.11
N GLU A 96 -25.50 3.98 4.19
CA GLU A 96 -24.74 3.04 5.01
C GLU A 96 -24.25 1.81 4.22
N GLU A 97 -25.08 1.22 3.36
CA GLU A 97 -24.68 0.08 2.51
C GLU A 97 -23.57 0.46 1.53
N LYS A 98 -23.60 1.70 1.00
CA LYS A 98 -22.53 2.20 0.12
C LYS A 98 -21.23 2.41 0.89
N ALA A 99 -21.32 2.96 2.10
CA ALA A 99 -20.16 3.15 2.95
C ALA A 99 -19.54 1.79 3.33
N GLU A 100 -20.35 0.81 3.72
CA GLU A 100 -19.88 -0.54 4.04
C GLU A 100 -19.23 -1.23 2.83
N ALA A 101 -19.83 -1.10 1.64
CA ALA A 101 -19.25 -1.62 0.41
C ALA A 101 -17.89 -0.96 0.10
N ALA A 102 -17.75 0.35 0.29
CA ALA A 102 -16.50 1.07 0.09
C ALA A 102 -15.41 0.65 1.09
N VAL A 103 -15.77 0.55 2.39
CA VAL A 103 -14.88 0.02 3.44
C VAL A 103 -14.42 -1.39 3.10
N THR A 104 -15.33 -2.26 2.67
CA THR A 104 -15.02 -3.64 2.30
C THR A 104 -14.04 -3.71 1.13
N ARG A 105 -14.27 -2.94 0.06
CA ARG A 105 -13.34 -2.88 -1.09
C ARG A 105 -11.97 -2.38 -0.65
N PHE A 106 -11.93 -1.34 0.17
CA PHE A 106 -10.69 -0.80 0.71
C PHE A 106 -9.94 -1.84 1.52
N LEU A 107 -10.61 -2.55 2.43
CA LEU A 107 -10.01 -3.62 3.23
C LEU A 107 -9.49 -4.76 2.34
N VAL A 108 -10.26 -5.21 1.35
CA VAL A 108 -9.82 -6.26 0.42
C VAL A 108 -8.57 -5.82 -0.35
N ARG A 109 -8.51 -4.58 -0.81
CA ARG A 109 -7.34 -4.02 -1.52
C ARG A 109 -6.11 -3.89 -0.61
N THR A 110 -6.34 -3.64 0.68
CA THR A 110 -5.29 -3.50 1.69
C THR A 110 -4.91 -4.82 2.38
N LEU A 111 -5.65 -5.92 2.18
CA LEU A 111 -5.24 -7.25 2.67
C LEU A 111 -3.93 -7.74 2.06
N ASP A 112 -3.53 -7.22 0.89
CA ASP A 112 -2.24 -7.51 0.24
C ASP A 112 -1.08 -6.64 0.78
N LEU A 113 -1.36 -5.58 1.54
CA LEU A 113 -0.33 -4.66 2.09
C LEU A 113 0.65 -5.32 3.07
N PRO A 114 0.25 -6.25 3.97
CA PRO A 114 1.21 -6.96 4.81
C PRO A 114 2.27 -7.74 4.00
N GLY A 115 1.98 -8.10 2.75
CA GLY A 115 2.96 -8.72 1.83
C GLY A 115 3.87 -7.70 1.15
N LEU A 116 3.39 -6.48 0.92
CA LEU A 116 4.12 -5.39 0.26
C LEU A 116 4.99 -4.55 1.22
N MET A 117 4.59 -4.44 2.49
CA MET A 117 5.23 -3.60 3.51
C MET A 117 6.08 -4.33 4.54
N LYS A 118 5.99 -5.66 4.64
CA LYS A 118 6.94 -6.42 5.46
C LYS A 118 8.24 -6.54 4.69
N ILE A 119 9.37 -6.44 5.38
CA ILE A 119 10.65 -6.94 4.87
C ILE A 119 10.38 -8.39 4.41
N PRO A 120 10.38 -8.66 3.10
CA PRO A 120 9.95 -9.96 2.59
C PRO A 120 10.94 -11.00 3.10
N SER A 121 10.44 -12.08 3.71
CA SER A 121 11.30 -13.04 4.39
C SER A 121 12.40 -13.55 3.45
N ARG A 122 13.61 -13.73 3.98
CA ARG A 122 14.76 -14.25 3.23
C ARG A 122 14.41 -15.52 2.44
N SER A 123 13.64 -16.43 3.05
CA SER A 123 13.19 -17.66 2.39
C SER A 123 12.21 -17.38 1.24
N MET A 124 11.24 -16.49 1.45
CA MET A 124 10.28 -16.10 0.42
C MET A 124 10.97 -15.45 -0.78
N LEU A 125 11.91 -14.53 -0.56
CA LEU A 125 12.71 -13.93 -1.63
C LEU A 125 13.51 -14.98 -2.41
N LYS A 126 14.16 -15.92 -1.72
CA LYS A 126 14.89 -17.02 -2.36
C LYS A 126 13.97 -17.94 -3.17
N ASP A 127 12.80 -18.26 -2.65
CA ASP A 127 11.81 -19.10 -3.34
C ASP A 127 11.24 -18.41 -4.58
N GLN A 128 11.00 -17.10 -4.52
CA GLN A 128 10.57 -16.30 -5.66
C GLN A 128 11.67 -16.21 -6.72
N ILE A 129 12.92 -15.92 -6.32
CA ILE A 129 14.06 -15.92 -7.24
C ILE A 129 14.21 -17.29 -7.91
N CYS A 130 14.11 -18.39 -7.15
CA CYS A 130 14.22 -19.75 -7.67
C CYS A 130 13.11 -20.06 -8.68
N ARG A 131 11.85 -19.72 -8.37
CA ARG A 131 10.71 -19.90 -9.28
C ARG A 131 10.87 -19.07 -10.56
N CYS A 132 11.19 -17.78 -10.45
CA CYS A 132 11.38 -16.93 -11.61
C CYS A 132 12.57 -17.38 -12.48
N ARG A 133 13.66 -17.90 -11.89
CA ARG A 133 14.76 -18.51 -12.66
C ARG A 133 14.30 -19.74 -13.44
N LYS A 134 13.48 -20.62 -12.84
CA LYS A 134 12.91 -21.78 -13.56
C LYS A 134 12.03 -21.35 -14.73
N GLU A 135 11.20 -20.33 -14.52
CA GLU A 135 10.33 -19.77 -15.58
C GLU A 135 11.13 -19.09 -16.68
N ILE A 136 12.19 -18.34 -16.34
CA ILE A 136 13.12 -17.76 -17.31
C ILE A 136 13.75 -18.85 -18.15
N ASN A 137 14.30 -19.90 -17.53
CA ASN A 137 14.92 -21.01 -18.24
C ASN A 137 13.92 -21.70 -19.20
N ALA A 138 12.70 -21.96 -18.74
CA ALA A 138 11.66 -22.55 -19.58
C ALA A 138 11.28 -21.65 -20.75
N LEU A 139 11.21 -20.34 -20.53
CA LEU A 139 10.89 -19.36 -21.56
C LEU A 139 12.05 -19.17 -22.55
N GLU A 140 13.30 -19.23 -22.10
CA GLU A 140 14.48 -19.22 -22.95
C GLU A 140 14.52 -20.46 -23.85
N GLU A 141 14.23 -21.65 -23.32
CA GLU A 141 14.12 -22.86 -24.14
C GLU A 141 12.96 -22.78 -25.13
N LYS A 142 11.81 -22.21 -24.73
CA LYS A 142 10.70 -21.96 -25.65
C LYS A 142 11.11 -21.04 -26.80
N ILE A 143 11.73 -19.89 -26.50
CA ILE A 143 12.15 -18.89 -27.50
C ILE A 143 13.21 -19.46 -28.46
N LYS A 144 14.12 -20.33 -27.98
CA LYS A 144 15.09 -21.00 -28.86
C LYS A 144 14.42 -21.84 -29.93
N ASN A 145 13.31 -22.49 -29.60
CA ASN A 145 12.57 -23.34 -30.53
C ASN A 145 11.56 -22.55 -31.36
N GLU A 146 10.88 -21.57 -30.76
CA GLU A 146 9.81 -20.77 -31.34
C GLU A 146 9.92 -19.30 -30.89
N PRO A 147 10.72 -18.47 -31.58
CA PRO A 147 10.90 -17.08 -31.20
C PRO A 147 9.63 -16.27 -31.46
N GLY A 148 9.16 -15.56 -30.43
CA GLY A 148 7.98 -14.70 -30.49
C GLY A 148 8.19 -13.42 -29.68
N LYS A 149 7.83 -12.27 -30.27
CA LYS A 149 8.01 -10.94 -29.64
C LYS A 149 7.38 -10.83 -28.24
N THR A 150 6.23 -11.49 -28.02
CA THR A 150 5.55 -11.52 -26.73
C THR A 150 6.34 -12.29 -25.68
N ASP A 151 6.92 -13.42 -26.06
CA ASP A 151 7.73 -14.26 -25.16
C ASP A 151 9.07 -13.56 -24.83
N GLU A 152 9.68 -12.87 -25.79
CA GLU A 152 10.89 -12.06 -25.58
C GLU A 152 10.65 -10.86 -24.63
N ALA A 153 9.50 -10.19 -24.78
CA ALA A 153 9.09 -9.12 -23.87
C ALA A 153 8.85 -9.65 -22.45
N MET A 154 8.16 -10.80 -22.33
CA MET A 154 7.94 -11.48 -21.06
C MET A 154 9.26 -11.92 -20.41
N LEU A 155 10.21 -12.42 -21.19
CA LEU A 155 11.56 -12.79 -20.72
C LEU A 155 12.29 -11.57 -20.14
N SER A 156 12.21 -10.43 -20.83
CA SER A 156 12.82 -9.18 -20.39
C SER A 156 12.22 -8.70 -19.07
N LEU A 157 10.89 -8.73 -18.93
CA LEU A 157 10.20 -8.38 -17.69
C LEU A 157 10.59 -9.30 -16.52
N LYS A 158 10.66 -10.62 -16.75
CA LYS A 158 11.07 -11.58 -15.71
C LYS A 158 12.51 -11.35 -15.26
N ARG A 159 13.43 -10.99 -16.17
CA ARG A 159 14.82 -10.64 -15.82
C ARG A 159 14.91 -9.38 -14.96
N ILE A 160 14.14 -8.34 -15.30
CA ILE A 160 14.04 -7.11 -14.50
C ILE A 160 13.47 -7.43 -13.11
N TYR A 161 12.43 -8.25 -13.05
CA TYR A 161 11.82 -8.66 -11.79
C TYR A 161 12.81 -9.41 -10.88
N VAL A 162 13.57 -10.38 -11.42
CA VAL A 162 14.60 -11.10 -10.67
C VAL A 162 15.70 -10.16 -10.17
N LYS A 163 16.10 -9.17 -10.98
CA LYS A 163 17.05 -8.13 -10.55
C LYS A 163 16.54 -7.37 -9.33
N GLY A 164 15.28 -6.92 -9.35
CA GLY A 164 14.66 -6.25 -8.21
C GLY A 164 14.55 -7.14 -6.96
N LEU A 165 14.28 -8.44 -7.12
CA LEU A 165 14.27 -9.38 -5.98
C LEU A 165 15.66 -9.58 -5.36
N LYS A 166 16.72 -9.61 -6.18
CA LYS A 166 18.11 -9.67 -5.70
C LYS A 166 18.51 -8.38 -5.00
N GLU A 167 18.18 -7.22 -5.56
CA GLU A 167 18.45 -5.93 -4.90
C GLU A 167 17.74 -5.84 -3.55
N LYS A 168 16.52 -6.40 -3.42
CA LYS A 168 15.83 -6.51 -2.12
C LYS A 168 16.55 -7.45 -1.16
N ILE A 169 17.07 -8.60 -1.61
CA ILE A 169 17.81 -9.52 -0.72
C ILE A 169 19.13 -8.91 -0.25
N GLU A 170 19.80 -8.15 -1.11
CA GLU A 170 21.02 -7.43 -0.78
C GLU A 170 20.71 -6.27 0.19
N LYS A 171 19.70 -5.45 -0.10
CA LYS A 171 19.27 -4.31 0.72
C LYS A 171 18.88 -4.74 2.15
N TYR A 172 18.09 -5.80 2.28
CA TYR A 172 17.51 -6.19 3.58
C TYR A 172 18.31 -7.26 4.33
N TYR A 173 19.14 -8.06 3.64
CA TYR A 173 19.86 -9.19 4.23
C TYR A 173 21.37 -9.23 3.94
N GLY A 174 21.91 -8.30 3.13
CA GLY A 174 23.34 -8.23 2.82
C GLY A 174 23.87 -9.40 1.98
N GLU A 175 22.99 -10.09 1.24
CA GLU A 175 23.37 -11.23 0.40
C GLU A 175 23.43 -10.85 -1.08
N SER A 176 24.53 -11.17 -1.75
CA SER A 176 24.60 -11.17 -3.22
C SER A 176 24.24 -12.57 -3.76
N LEU A 177 23.20 -12.67 -4.60
CA LEU A 177 22.72 -13.92 -5.25
C LEU A 177 22.71 -13.86 -6.77
#